data_AF-A0A7V2P4G5-F1
#
_entry.id   AF-A0A7V2P4G5-F1
#
_cell.length_a   1.000
_cell.length_b   1.000
_cell.length_c   1.000
_cell.angle_alpha   90.00
_cell.angle_beta   90.00
_cell.angle_gamma   90.00
#
_symmetry.space_group_name_H-M   'P 1'
#
loop_
_entity.id
_entity.type
_entity.pdbx_description
1 polymer ?
#
loop_
_entity_poly.entity_id
_entity_poly.type
_entity_poly.pdbx_seq_one_letter_code
_entity_poly.pdbx_strand_id
1 'polypeptide(L)'
;MAEAAIWNLKEVLERSRVSDEDVKGKGFAESISRTFLVQSKYLSVVLVQAQPQTSPYLHTHQDHDEVILVLEGEGEFVSGDITKKVGPGDLIYAPAGTVHAPNFPGKAVRLAIYAPHFDPDRPDRVEVKPSGWMREGKAASPD
;
A
#
# COMPACT_ATOMS: atom_id res chain seq x y z
N MET A 1 -18.88 -9.22 -10.60
CA MET A 1 -19.54 -8.00 -10.07
C MET A 1 -19.35 -8.02 -8.57
N ALA A 2 -18.95 -6.91 -7.95
CA ALA A 2 -18.85 -6.84 -6.49
C ALA A 2 -20.24 -6.98 -5.84
N GLU A 3 -20.30 -7.69 -4.72
CA GLU A 3 -21.50 -7.79 -3.89
C GLU A 3 -21.53 -6.66 -2.85
N ALA A 4 -22.73 -6.25 -2.45
CA ALA A 4 -22.88 -5.30 -1.35
C ALA A 4 -22.44 -5.95 -0.03
N ALA A 5 -21.75 -5.19 0.81
CA ALA A 5 -21.26 -5.70 2.09
C ALA A 5 -21.16 -4.60 3.17
N ILE A 6 -21.25 -5.02 4.42
CA ILE A 6 -21.00 -4.20 5.61
C ILE A 6 -20.03 -4.99 6.48
N TRP A 7 -18.88 -4.42 6.80
CA TRP A 7 -17.88 -5.04 7.66
C TRP A 7 -17.41 -4.05 8.72
N ASN A 8 -17.09 -4.57 9.90
CA ASN A 8 -16.26 -3.88 10.87
C ASN A 8 -14.77 -4.23 10.66
N LEU A 9 -13.86 -3.50 11.32
CA LEU A 9 -12.42 -3.70 11.15
C LEU A 9 -11.94 -5.09 11.60
N LYS A 10 -12.59 -5.71 12.59
CA LYS A 10 -12.24 -7.07 13.03
C LYS A 10 -12.51 -8.09 11.93
N GLU A 11 -13.67 -8.01 11.29
CA GLU A 11 -14.04 -8.87 10.16
C GLU A 11 -13.14 -8.64 8.93
N VAL A 12 -12.65 -7.41 8.74
CA VAL A 12 -11.66 -7.11 7.68
C VAL A 12 -10.32 -7.77 8.00
N LEU A 13 -9.80 -7.60 9.23
CA LEU A 13 -8.51 -8.15 9.64
C LEU A 13 -8.47 -9.68 9.63
N GLU A 14 -9.58 -10.34 9.97
CA GLU A 14 -9.73 -11.81 9.90
C GLU A 14 -9.56 -12.37 8.48
N ARG A 15 -9.62 -11.51 7.44
CA ARG A 15 -9.39 -11.91 6.05
C ARG A 15 -7.92 -11.90 5.66
N SER A 16 -7.03 -11.41 6.52
CA SER A 16 -5.60 -11.47 6.24
C SER A 16 -5.13 -12.92 6.20
N ARG A 17 -4.48 -13.32 5.10
CA ARG A 17 -4.22 -14.73 4.78
C ARG A 17 -2.86 -15.25 5.24
N VAL A 18 -2.05 -14.41 5.89
CA VAL A 18 -0.64 -14.72 6.14
C VAL A 18 -0.36 -14.61 7.63
N SER A 19 -0.02 -15.72 8.27
CA SER A 19 0.39 -15.74 9.66
C SER A 19 1.82 -15.21 9.83
N ASP A 20 2.23 -14.91 11.06
CA ASP A 20 3.61 -14.49 11.36
C ASP A 20 4.62 -15.62 11.04
N GLU A 21 4.20 -16.89 11.16
CA GLU A 21 5.05 -18.04 10.84
C GLU A 21 5.24 -18.22 9.33
N ASP A 22 4.20 -17.96 8.52
CA ASP A 22 4.25 -18.11 7.05
C ASP A 22 5.27 -17.19 6.37
N VAL A 23 5.74 -16.17 7.08
CA VAL A 23 6.60 -15.09 6.57
C VAL A 23 7.90 -14.93 7.30
N LYS A 24 8.14 -15.72 8.35
CA LYS A 24 9.38 -15.72 9.10
C LYS A 24 10.57 -16.00 8.18
N GLY A 25 11.53 -15.08 8.15
CA GLY A 25 12.75 -15.19 7.35
C GLY A 25 12.61 -14.93 5.84
N LYS A 26 11.42 -14.54 5.36
CA LYS A 26 11.18 -14.18 3.95
C LYS A 26 11.49 -12.71 3.68
N GLY A 27 11.93 -12.41 2.45
CA GLY A 27 12.09 -11.02 2.00
C GLY A 27 10.75 -10.33 1.73
N PHE A 28 10.75 -9.01 1.54
CA PHE A 28 9.54 -8.21 1.28
C PHE A 28 8.67 -8.75 0.13
N ALA A 29 9.30 -9.10 -1.01
CA ALA A 29 8.58 -9.59 -2.18
C ALA A 29 7.87 -10.94 -1.96
N GLU A 30 8.42 -11.78 -1.08
CA GLU A 30 7.90 -13.13 -0.78
C GLU A 30 6.89 -13.13 0.37
N SER A 31 6.67 -11.99 1.00
CA SER A 31 5.89 -11.85 2.22
C SER A 31 4.80 -10.79 2.14
N ILE A 32 4.66 -10.14 0.98
CA ILE A 32 3.51 -9.30 0.69
C ILE A 32 2.31 -10.15 0.29
N SER A 33 1.19 -9.94 0.98
CA SER A 33 -0.09 -10.55 0.65
C SER A 33 -1.11 -9.48 0.32
N ARG A 34 -1.91 -9.74 -0.72
CA ARG A 34 -2.99 -8.87 -1.17
C ARG A 34 -4.28 -9.67 -1.17
N THR A 35 -5.21 -9.31 -0.29
CA THR A 35 -6.55 -9.90 -0.26
C THR A 35 -7.54 -8.87 -0.79
N PHE A 36 -8.10 -9.15 -1.97
CA PHE A 36 -9.10 -8.29 -2.59
C PHE A 36 -10.45 -8.47 -1.89
N LEU A 37 -10.90 -7.44 -1.18
CA LEU A 37 -12.18 -7.41 -0.50
C LEU A 37 -13.30 -6.98 -1.45
N VAL A 38 -12.99 -6.00 -2.31
CA VAL A 38 -13.90 -5.48 -3.34
C VAL A 38 -13.13 -5.33 -4.63
N GLN A 39 -13.73 -5.82 -5.73
CA GLN A 39 -13.33 -5.52 -7.10
C GLN A 39 -14.58 -5.12 -7.87
N SER A 40 -14.71 -3.84 -8.16
CA SER A 40 -15.86 -3.27 -8.86
C SER A 40 -15.40 -2.44 -10.06
N LYS A 41 -16.35 -1.90 -10.83
CA LYS A 41 -16.03 -1.00 -11.93
C LYS A 41 -15.30 0.28 -11.47
N TYR A 42 -15.65 0.80 -10.30
CA TYR A 42 -15.24 2.13 -9.87
C TYR A 42 -14.09 2.14 -8.87
N LEU A 43 -13.95 1.08 -8.08
CA LEU A 43 -12.90 0.97 -7.09
C LEU A 43 -12.53 -0.48 -6.78
N SER A 44 -11.33 -0.64 -6.23
CA SER A 44 -10.87 -1.85 -5.57
C SER A 44 -10.57 -1.55 -4.10
N VAL A 45 -10.92 -2.48 -3.20
CA VAL A 45 -10.50 -2.44 -1.80
C VAL A 45 -9.63 -3.66 -1.53
N VAL A 46 -8.40 -3.43 -1.11
CA VAL A 46 -7.38 -4.46 -0.97
C VAL A 46 -6.79 -4.40 0.43
N LEU A 47 -6.88 -5.50 1.15
CA LEU A 47 -6.14 -5.68 2.39
C LEU A 47 -4.71 -6.10 2.04
N VAL A 48 -3.75 -5.25 2.37
CA VAL A 48 -2.32 -5.45 2.12
C VAL A 48 -1.64 -5.78 3.44
N GLN A 49 -1.07 -6.98 3.53
CA GLN A 49 -0.17 -7.34 4.61
C GLN A 49 1.26 -7.38 4.07
N ALA A 50 2.20 -6.74 4.78
CA ALA A 50 3.61 -6.75 4.44
C ALA A 50 4.49 -6.98 5.68
N GLN A 51 5.68 -7.54 5.47
CA GLN A 51 6.72 -7.71 6.49
C GLN A 51 7.68 -6.52 6.57
N PRO A 52 8.61 -6.52 7.55
CA PRO A 52 9.68 -5.55 7.64
C PRO A 52 10.31 -5.23 6.29
N GLN A 53 10.24 -3.97 5.93
CA GLN A 53 10.93 -3.43 4.78
C GLN A 53 12.31 -2.98 5.23
N THR A 54 13.34 -3.38 4.48
CA THR A 54 14.72 -2.89 4.68
C THR A 54 14.97 -1.58 3.96
N SER A 55 14.12 -1.22 2.99
CA SER A 55 14.11 0.06 2.31
C SER A 55 12.68 0.42 1.84
N PRO A 56 12.37 1.72 1.68
CA PRO A 56 11.09 2.15 1.12
C PRO A 56 10.86 1.55 -0.27
N TYR A 57 9.64 1.06 -0.52
CA TYR A 57 9.22 0.60 -1.84
C TYR A 57 8.54 1.76 -2.59
N LEU A 58 9.35 2.58 -3.27
CA LEU A 58 8.90 3.75 -4.03
C LEU A 58 8.20 3.31 -5.32
N HIS A 59 6.96 3.76 -5.51
CA HIS A 59 6.20 3.50 -6.72
C HIS A 59 5.16 4.60 -6.97
N THR A 60 4.69 4.68 -8.21
CA THR A 60 3.49 5.43 -8.60
C THR A 60 2.41 4.48 -9.09
N HIS A 61 1.17 4.98 -9.10
CA HIS A 61 0.04 4.41 -9.81
C HIS A 61 -0.36 5.40 -10.90
N GLN A 62 -0.33 5.01 -12.18
CA GLN A 62 -0.55 5.95 -13.29
C GLN A 62 -2.02 6.34 -13.45
N ASP A 63 -2.93 5.40 -13.18
CA ASP A 63 -4.32 5.53 -13.62
C ASP A 63 -5.30 5.74 -12.47
N HIS A 64 -4.87 5.56 -11.21
CA HIS A 64 -5.75 5.70 -10.05
C HIS A 64 -5.11 6.41 -8.87
N ASP A 65 -5.99 7.06 -8.10
CA ASP A 65 -5.68 7.53 -6.76
C ASP A 65 -5.69 6.35 -5.78
N GLU A 66 -4.86 6.44 -4.74
CA GLU A 66 -4.82 5.48 -3.63
C GLU A 66 -5.10 6.18 -2.28
N VAL A 67 -6.04 5.63 -1.52
CA VAL A 67 -6.24 5.95 -0.10
C VAL A 67 -5.85 4.73 0.73
N ILE A 68 -5.05 4.95 1.77
CA ILE A 68 -4.53 3.88 2.63
C ILE A 68 -4.91 4.17 4.07
N LEU A 69 -5.58 3.24 4.72
CA LEU A 69 -5.76 3.22 6.17
C LEU A 69 -4.80 2.22 6.80
N VAL A 70 -3.96 2.67 7.73
CA VAL A 70 -3.10 1.76 8.50
C VAL A 70 -3.95 1.09 9.57
N LEU A 71 -3.95 -0.24 9.59
CA LEU A 71 -4.73 -1.05 10.55
C LEU A 71 -3.84 -1.64 11.64
N GLU A 72 -2.64 -2.09 11.27
CA GLU A 72 -1.65 -2.66 12.19
C GLU A 72 -0.23 -2.26 11.77
N GLY A 73 0.68 -2.20 12.74
CA GLY A 73 2.08 -1.86 12.53
C GLY A 73 2.35 -0.36 12.52
N GLU A 74 3.61 0.00 12.71
CA GLU A 74 4.09 1.38 12.73
C GLU A 74 5.32 1.51 11.83
N GLY A 75 5.49 2.66 11.20
CA GLY A 75 6.57 2.89 10.26
C GLY A 75 6.62 4.33 9.78
N GLU A 76 7.24 4.52 8.63
CA GLU A 76 7.24 5.78 7.90
C GLU A 76 6.51 5.59 6.56
N PHE A 77 5.85 6.65 6.11
CA PHE A 77 5.20 6.69 4.81
C PHE A 77 5.61 7.95 4.05
N VAL A 78 5.86 7.78 2.76
CA VAL A 78 6.10 8.86 1.80
C VAL A 78 4.88 9.00 0.90
N SER A 79 4.38 10.22 0.71
CA SER A 79 3.41 10.58 -0.33
C SER A 79 3.79 11.93 -0.91
N GLY A 80 4.38 11.91 -2.11
CA GLY A 80 5.01 13.10 -2.71
C GLY A 80 6.11 13.66 -1.80
N ASP A 81 6.03 14.95 -1.50
CA ASP A 81 6.98 15.65 -0.61
C ASP A 81 6.73 15.39 0.89
N ILE A 82 5.69 14.64 1.25
CA ILE A 82 5.32 14.40 2.64
C ILE A 82 5.92 13.08 3.09
N THR A 83 6.79 13.16 4.10
CA THR A 83 7.29 11.99 4.83
C THR A 83 6.87 12.09 6.28
N LYS A 84 6.18 11.08 6.80
CA LYS A 84 5.70 11.06 8.20
C LYS A 84 5.77 9.66 8.79
N LYS A 85 5.97 9.60 10.11
CA LYS A 85 5.67 8.40 10.89
C LYS A 85 4.16 8.16 10.87
N VAL A 86 3.77 6.91 10.69
CA VAL A 86 2.38 6.47 10.65
C VAL A 86 2.18 5.21 11.48
N GLY A 87 0.97 5.06 12.01
CA GLY A 87 0.51 3.90 12.78
C GLY A 87 -0.99 3.68 12.65
N PRO A 88 -1.58 2.75 13.42
CA PRO A 88 -2.99 2.40 13.28
C PRO A 88 -3.93 3.59 13.40
N GLY A 89 -4.85 3.74 12.45
CA GLY A 89 -5.80 4.84 12.37
C GLY A 89 -5.36 6.01 11.48
N ASP A 90 -4.09 6.06 11.07
CA ASP A 90 -3.61 7.07 10.12
C ASP A 90 -4.13 6.79 8.71
N LEU A 91 -4.54 7.86 8.04
CA LEU A 91 -5.03 7.86 6.67
C LEU A 91 -4.02 8.55 5.75
N ILE A 92 -3.58 7.85 4.71
CA ILE A 92 -2.71 8.37 3.67
C ILE A 92 -3.50 8.52 2.38
N TYR A 93 -3.23 9.60 1.65
CA TYR A 93 -3.72 9.80 0.29
C TYR A 93 -2.54 10.00 -0.64
N ALA A 94 -2.54 9.27 -1.76
CA ALA A 94 -1.58 9.38 -2.84
C ALA A 94 -2.34 9.56 -4.15
N PRO A 95 -2.34 10.76 -4.75
CA PRO A 95 -2.93 10.98 -6.06
C PRO A 95 -2.24 10.13 -7.14
N ALA A 96 -2.95 9.86 -8.23
CA ALA A 96 -2.37 9.25 -9.43
C ALA A 96 -1.09 10.00 -9.87
N GLY A 97 -0.06 9.26 -10.28
CA GLY A 97 1.26 9.78 -10.64
C GLY A 97 2.13 10.23 -9.46
N THR A 98 1.61 10.25 -8.23
CA THR A 98 2.39 10.66 -7.05
C THR A 98 3.21 9.48 -6.54
N VAL A 99 4.53 9.66 -6.42
CA VAL A 99 5.36 8.63 -5.79
C VAL A 99 5.01 8.53 -4.33
N HIS A 100 4.78 7.30 -3.90
CA HIS A 100 4.55 6.97 -2.52
C HIS A 100 5.33 5.72 -2.14
N ALA A 101 5.62 5.60 -0.85
CA ALA A 101 6.34 4.44 -0.34
C ALA A 101 5.93 4.13 1.11
N PRO A 102 5.48 2.90 1.38
CA PRO A 102 5.55 2.36 2.72
C PRO A 102 6.99 2.02 3.09
N ASN A 103 7.36 2.30 4.34
CA ASN A 103 8.58 1.85 4.98
C ASN A 103 8.27 1.43 6.44
N PHE A 104 7.80 0.20 6.61
CA PHE A 104 7.50 -0.37 7.93
C PHE A 104 8.62 -1.31 8.36
N PRO A 105 9.33 -1.06 9.47
CA PRO A 105 10.37 -1.95 9.99
C PRO A 105 9.80 -3.22 10.65
N GLY A 106 8.48 -3.32 10.75
CA GLY A 106 7.72 -4.42 11.35
C GLY A 106 6.69 -4.98 10.36
N LYS A 107 5.99 -6.04 10.78
CA LYS A 107 4.75 -6.45 10.12
C LYS A 107 3.77 -5.28 10.13
N ALA A 108 3.11 -5.05 9.00
CA ALA A 108 2.07 -4.04 8.87
C ALA A 108 0.89 -4.57 8.06
N VAL A 109 -0.32 -4.19 8.46
CA VAL A 109 -1.57 -4.47 7.76
C VAL A 109 -2.25 -3.16 7.42
N ARG A 110 -2.62 -3.00 6.15
CA ARG A 110 -3.16 -1.76 5.60
C ARG A 110 -4.35 -2.06 4.71
N LEU A 111 -5.35 -1.19 4.73
CA LEU A 111 -6.45 -1.21 3.77
C LEU A 111 -6.16 -0.18 2.68
N ALA A 112 -5.88 -0.65 1.47
CA ALA A 112 -5.69 0.19 0.30
C ALA A 112 -6.96 0.25 -0.52
N ILE A 113 -7.36 1.45 -0.91
CA ILE A 113 -8.54 1.75 -1.73
C ILE A 113 -8.04 2.45 -2.98
N TYR A 114 -8.28 1.82 -4.13
CA TYR A 114 -7.86 2.31 -5.44
C TYR A 114 -9.08 2.81 -6.21
N ALA A 115 -9.01 4.01 -6.77
CA ALA A 115 -10.06 4.58 -7.61
C ALA A 115 -9.46 5.35 -8.81
N PRO A 116 -9.71 4.94 -10.07
CA PRO A 116 -10.45 3.75 -10.51
C PRO A 116 -9.92 2.41 -9.99
N HIS A 117 -10.65 1.33 -10.25
CA HIS A 117 -10.30 0.00 -9.75
C HIS A 117 -8.90 -0.45 -10.18
N PHE A 118 -8.20 -1.14 -9.28
CA PHE A 118 -6.93 -1.80 -9.58
C PHE A 118 -7.16 -3.11 -10.32
N ASP A 119 -6.55 -3.24 -11.51
CA ASP A 119 -6.52 -4.47 -12.33
C ASP A 119 -5.23 -5.25 -12.01
N PRO A 120 -5.31 -6.40 -11.32
CA PRO A 120 -4.12 -7.18 -10.97
C PRO A 120 -3.44 -7.83 -12.18
N ASP A 121 -4.16 -8.04 -13.29
CA ASP A 121 -3.61 -8.63 -14.51
C ASP A 121 -2.92 -7.57 -15.39
N ARG A 122 -3.25 -6.29 -15.15
CA ARG A 122 -2.65 -5.12 -15.81
C ARG A 122 -2.36 -4.02 -14.80
N PRO A 123 -1.38 -4.22 -13.90
CA PRO A 123 -1.06 -3.23 -12.89
C PRO A 123 -0.48 -1.98 -13.55
N ASP A 124 -1.01 -0.82 -13.18
CA ASP A 124 -0.52 0.51 -13.57
C ASP A 124 0.65 0.99 -12.68
N ARG A 125 1.16 0.10 -11.84
CA ARG A 125 2.20 0.38 -10.87
C ARG A 125 3.55 0.51 -11.56
N VAL A 126 4.22 1.62 -11.33
CA VAL A 126 5.59 1.84 -11.81
C VAL A 126 6.53 2.00 -10.63
N GLU A 127 7.49 1.10 -10.48
CA GLU A 127 8.53 1.19 -9.45
C GLU A 127 9.49 2.35 -9.78
N VAL A 128 9.80 3.16 -8.78
CA VAL A 128 10.69 4.32 -8.91
C VAL A 128 11.99 4.06 -8.16
N LYS A 129 13.12 4.22 -8.87
CA LYS A 129 14.45 4.03 -8.25
C LYS A 129 14.81 5.21 -7.34
N PRO A 130 15.37 4.97 -6.14
CA PRO A 130 15.71 6.03 -5.18
C PRO A 130 16.64 7.12 -5.75
N SER A 131 17.56 6.75 -6.64
CA SER A 131 18.53 7.67 -7.26
C SER A 131 17.92 8.73 -8.18
N GLY A 132 16.66 8.54 -8.61
CA GLY A 132 15.92 9.50 -9.45
C GLY A 132 14.97 10.39 -8.66
N TRP A 133 14.48 9.93 -7.50
CA TRP A 133 13.40 10.58 -6.75
C TRP A 133 13.90 11.61 -5.73
N MET A 134 14.95 11.31 -4.97
CA MET A 134 15.50 12.22 -3.95
C MET A 134 16.69 13.03 -4.48
N ARG A 135 16.41 14.01 -5.35
CA ARG A 135 17.39 15.08 -5.60
C ARG A 135 17.08 16.26 -4.68
N GLU A 136 18.01 16.58 -3.79
CA GLU A 136 18.01 17.83 -3.01
C GLU A 136 16.78 18.08 -2.13
N GLY A 137 16.25 17.03 -1.49
CA GLY A 137 15.18 17.16 -0.48
C GLY A 137 13.81 17.56 -1.04
N LYS A 138 13.60 17.41 -2.34
CA LYS A 138 12.29 17.55 -3.00
C LYS A 138 12.02 16.34 -3.87
N ALA A 139 10.75 15.92 -3.91
CA ALA A 139 10.25 14.96 -4.88
C ALA A 139 10.57 15.42 -6.30
N ALA A 140 11.37 14.65 -7.04
CA ALA A 140 11.46 14.84 -8.48
C ALA A 140 10.15 14.33 -9.11
N SER A 141 9.43 15.18 -9.84
CA SER A 141 8.28 14.75 -10.64
C SER A 141 8.71 13.61 -11.58
N PRO A 142 7.93 12.52 -11.71
CA PRO A 142 8.24 11.46 -12.66
C PRO A 142 8.21 12.03 -14.08
N ASP A 143 9.28 11.77 -14.85
CA ASP A 143 9.45 12.13 -16.27
C ASP A 143 8.47 11.38 -17.18
#